data_AF-A0A2N0Z4M1-F1
#
_entry.id   AF-A0A2N0Z4M1-F1
#
_cell.length_a   1.000
_cell.length_b   1.000
_cell.length_c   1.000
_cell.angle_alpha   90.00
_cell.angle_beta   90.00
_cell.angle_gamma   90.00
#
_symmetry.space_group_name_H-M   'P 1'
#
loop_
_entity.id
_entity.type
_entity.pdbx_description
1 polymer ?
#
loop_
_entity_poly.entity_id
_entity_poly.type
_entity_poly.pdbx_seq_one_letter_code
_entity_poly.pdbx_strand_id
1 'polypeptide(L)'
;MSLLNEFNSTSPVSNTSGTVAIPLLLTFRVIASLNGPRTVTIDNSSNKVQLEATIGWAANAAETTVEFAILRDNPNTGTVIFTTRQSGEAGSDANQNTTFEHIDLPKTTGDVLYYLEARVVTGSATVIGPVTFSGAEILPNP
;
A
#
# COMPACT_ATOMS: atom_id res chain seq x y z
N MET A 1 10.79 -11.10 25.92
CA MET A 1 10.68 -9.96 25.00
C MET A 1 9.70 -10.35 23.92
N SER A 2 8.55 -9.67 23.84
CA SER A 2 7.60 -9.84 22.73
C SER A 2 8.22 -9.22 21.48
N LEU A 3 8.17 -9.91 20.34
CA LEU A 3 8.73 -9.45 19.06
C LEU A 3 7.83 -8.45 18.32
N LEU A 4 6.61 -8.20 18.81
CA LEU A 4 5.71 -7.16 18.32
C LEU A 4 5.28 -6.27 19.49
N ASN A 5 5.44 -4.95 19.33
CA ASN A 5 4.82 -3.95 20.21
C ASN A 5 3.45 -3.53 19.68
N GLU A 6 3.30 -3.31 18.37
CA GLU A 6 2.04 -2.87 17.77
C GLU A 6 1.82 -3.44 16.35
N PHE A 7 0.61 -3.95 16.07
CA PHE A 7 0.17 -4.36 14.73
C PHE A 7 -1.06 -3.56 14.33
N ASN A 8 -0.98 -2.86 13.20
CA ASN A 8 -2.09 -2.11 12.63
C ASN A 8 -2.40 -2.62 11.22
N SER A 9 -3.67 -2.87 10.95
CA SER A 9 -4.14 -3.26 9.62
C SER A 9 -5.30 -2.39 9.17
N THR A 10 -5.36 -2.16 7.86
CA THR A 10 -6.43 -1.38 7.25
C THR A 10 -7.31 -2.24 6.37
N SER A 11 -8.62 -2.01 6.48
CA SER A 11 -9.59 -2.31 5.44
C SER A 11 -9.94 -0.98 4.74
N PRO A 12 -10.07 -0.93 3.41
CA PRO A 12 -10.13 0.31 2.63
C PRO A 12 -11.15 1.33 3.13
N VAL A 13 -10.88 2.63 2.92
CA VAL A 13 -11.64 3.81 3.42
C VAL A 13 -13.04 3.96 2.79
N SER A 14 -13.62 2.90 2.23
CA SER A 14 -14.98 2.87 1.67
C SER A 14 -15.50 1.43 1.61
N ASN A 15 -15.61 0.76 2.75
CA ASN A 15 -16.21 -0.57 2.84
C ASN A 15 -17.71 -0.47 3.18
N THR A 16 -18.52 -0.26 2.15
CA THR A 16 -19.96 -0.53 2.19
C THR A 16 -20.32 -1.41 1.00
N SER A 17 -20.49 -2.70 1.25
CA SER A 17 -21.08 -3.71 0.35
C SER A 17 -20.23 -4.19 -0.84
N GLY A 18 -19.31 -5.14 -0.60
CA GLY A 18 -18.88 -6.17 -1.58
C GLY A 18 -18.36 -5.67 -2.95
N THR A 19 -17.05 -5.81 -3.18
CA THR A 19 -16.29 -5.45 -4.40
C THR A 19 -16.11 -3.94 -4.63
N VAL A 20 -14.92 -3.45 -4.29
CA VAL A 20 -14.48 -2.08 -4.63
C VAL A 20 -13.81 -2.14 -6.00
N ALA A 21 -14.47 -1.61 -7.03
CA ALA A 21 -13.84 -1.29 -8.31
C ALA A 21 -13.26 0.13 -8.22
N ILE A 22 -11.94 0.28 -8.10
CA ILE A 22 -11.25 1.59 -8.21
C ILE A 22 -10.56 1.65 -9.57
N PRO A 23 -11.10 2.39 -10.55
CA PRO A 23 -10.40 2.66 -11.78
C PRO A 23 -9.11 3.42 -11.49
N LEU A 24 -8.00 2.90 -12.03
CA LEU A 24 -6.70 3.56 -11.91
C LEU A 24 -6.56 4.63 -13.00
N LEU A 25 -5.93 5.75 -12.64
CA LEU A 25 -5.70 6.89 -13.52
C LEU A 25 -4.20 7.02 -13.83
N LEU A 26 -3.83 7.92 -14.74
CA LEU A 26 -2.42 8.24 -15.02
C LEU A 26 -1.74 8.97 -13.85
N THR A 27 -2.54 9.57 -12.97
CA THR A 27 -2.09 10.18 -11.71
C THR A 27 -2.27 9.20 -10.56
N PHE A 28 -1.36 9.25 -9.58
CA PHE A 28 -1.50 8.47 -8.36
C PHE A 28 -2.82 8.75 -7.65
N ARG A 29 -3.39 7.69 -7.09
CA ARG A 29 -4.59 7.70 -6.27
C ARG A 29 -4.33 6.82 -5.04
N VAL A 30 -4.73 7.32 -3.88
CA VAL A 30 -4.74 6.53 -2.63
C VAL A 30 -5.76 5.41 -2.74
N ILE A 31 -5.29 4.18 -2.52
CA ILE A 31 -6.12 2.96 -2.51
C ILE A 31 -6.22 2.33 -1.11
N ALA A 32 -5.28 2.61 -0.21
CA ALA A 32 -5.36 2.30 1.23
C ALA A 32 -4.46 3.25 2.05
N SER A 33 -4.67 3.33 3.36
CA SER A 33 -3.86 4.17 4.26
C SER A 33 -3.84 3.66 5.69
N LEU A 34 -2.67 3.67 6.33
CA LEU A 34 -2.47 3.49 7.77
C LEU A 34 -2.47 4.87 8.43
N ASN A 35 -3.65 5.35 8.84
CA ASN A 35 -3.84 6.63 9.48
C ASN A 35 -5.03 6.61 10.46
N GLY A 36 -5.15 7.66 11.28
CA GLY A 36 -6.21 7.78 12.29
C GLY A 36 -6.15 6.63 13.31
N PRO A 37 -7.21 5.83 13.49
CA PRO A 37 -7.20 4.71 14.44
C PRO A 37 -6.29 3.54 14.02
N ARG A 38 -5.61 3.64 12.87
CA ARG A 38 -4.72 2.61 12.31
C ARG A 38 -3.32 3.14 12.02
N THR A 39 -3.01 4.32 12.56
CA THR A 39 -1.67 4.89 12.52
C THR A 39 -0.68 3.93 13.18
N VAL A 40 0.55 3.88 12.66
CA VAL A 40 1.64 3.17 13.33
C VAL A 40 2.30 4.12 14.31
N THR A 41 2.33 3.77 15.59
CA THR A 41 3.05 4.53 16.62
C THR A 41 4.48 3.98 16.73
N ILE A 42 5.46 4.88 16.84
CA ILE A 42 6.85 4.49 16.99
C ILE A 42 7.37 4.93 18.37
N ASP A 43 7.77 3.96 19.18
CA ASP A 43 8.25 4.16 20.54
C ASP A 43 9.69 4.69 20.58
N ASN A 44 10.51 4.33 19.59
CA ASN A 44 11.92 4.68 19.54
C ASN A 44 12.38 5.02 18.11
N SER A 45 13.14 6.09 17.94
CA SER A 45 13.64 6.52 16.61
C SER A 45 14.58 5.52 15.92
N SER A 46 15.07 4.51 16.65
CA SER A 46 15.85 3.39 16.09
C SER A 46 14.99 2.21 15.62
N ASN A 47 13.71 2.17 16.02
CA ASN A 47 12.75 1.17 15.55
C ASN A 47 12.46 1.37 14.06
N LYS A 48 11.94 0.31 13.44
CA LYS A 48 11.61 0.24 12.02
C LYS A 48 10.13 -0.07 11.89
N VAL A 49 9.59 0.10 10.69
CA VAL A 49 8.21 -0.30 10.41
C VAL A 49 8.23 -1.32 9.28
N GLN A 50 7.68 -2.51 9.52
CA GLN A 50 7.39 -3.47 8.47
C GLN A 50 6.03 -3.14 7.87
N LEU A 51 6.00 -2.96 6.54
CA LEU A 51 4.81 -2.68 5.76
C LEU A 51 4.55 -3.84 4.80
N GLU A 52 3.30 -4.25 4.69
CA GLU A 52 2.86 -5.29 3.77
C GLU A 52 1.58 -4.85 3.07
N ALA A 53 1.52 -5.04 1.75
CA ALA A 53 0.34 -4.75 0.95
C ALA A 53 0.00 -5.92 0.01
N THR A 54 -1.29 -6.18 -0.17
CA THR A 54 -1.80 -7.06 -1.23
C THR A 54 -2.93 -6.36 -1.98
N ILE A 55 -2.82 -6.31 -3.30
CA ILE A 55 -3.76 -5.63 -4.19
C ILE A 55 -4.20 -6.58 -5.31
N GLY A 56 -5.49 -6.88 -5.35
CA GLY A 56 -6.14 -7.51 -6.50
C GLY A 56 -6.60 -6.46 -7.51
N TRP A 57 -6.17 -6.58 -8.76
CA TRP A 57 -6.51 -5.66 -9.83
C TRP A 57 -6.70 -6.38 -11.18
N ALA A 58 -7.49 -5.78 -12.05
CA ALA A 58 -7.76 -6.26 -13.39
C ALA A 58 -7.12 -5.35 -14.45
N ALA A 59 -6.42 -5.95 -15.41
CA ALA A 59 -5.99 -5.32 -16.65
C ALA A 59 -7.16 -5.31 -17.64
N ASN A 60 -7.46 -4.13 -18.17
CA ASN A 60 -8.60 -3.89 -19.08
C ASN A 60 -8.14 -3.55 -20.51
N ALA A 61 -6.82 -3.55 -20.77
CA ALA A 61 -6.23 -3.35 -22.09
C ALA A 61 -5.27 -4.49 -22.46
N ALA A 62 -4.93 -4.59 -23.76
CA ALA A 62 -4.06 -5.63 -24.30
C ALA A 62 -2.70 -5.69 -23.59
N GLU A 63 -2.09 -4.52 -23.31
CA GLU A 63 -0.93 -4.39 -22.44
C GLU A 63 -1.23 -3.31 -21.39
N THR A 64 -1.11 -3.66 -20.12
CA THR A 64 -1.36 -2.76 -18.99
C THR A 64 -0.20 -2.82 -18.04
N THR A 65 0.31 -1.66 -17.62
CA THR A 65 1.30 -1.55 -16.54
C THR A 65 0.78 -0.64 -15.46
N VAL A 66 0.77 -1.14 -14.23
CA VAL A 66 0.38 -0.43 -13.02
C VAL A 66 1.61 -0.18 -12.18
N GLU A 67 1.69 1.00 -11.59
CA GLU A 67 2.69 1.35 -10.58
C GLU A 67 2.02 1.50 -9.23
N PHE A 68 2.57 0.81 -8.23
CA PHE A 68 2.19 0.93 -6.83
C PHE A 68 3.28 1.67 -6.07
N ALA A 69 2.89 2.54 -5.15
CA ALA A 69 3.80 3.30 -4.31
C ALA A 69 3.33 3.32 -2.85
N ILE A 70 4.28 3.33 -1.92
CA ILE A 70 4.01 3.65 -0.52
C ILE A 70 4.62 5.01 -0.23
N LEU A 71 3.79 5.93 0.26
CA LEU A 71 4.17 7.26 0.70
C LEU A 71 4.06 7.35 2.22
N ARG A 72 5.02 8.04 2.84
CA ARG A 72 5.00 8.39 4.26
C ARG A 72 4.47 9.81 4.47
N ASP A 73 3.75 9.99 5.57
CA ASP A 73 3.25 11.25 6.16
C ASP A 73 2.09 11.94 5.42
N ASN A 74 2.14 12.07 4.09
CA ASN A 74 1.08 12.73 3.32
C ASN A 74 0.69 11.96 2.04
N PRO A 75 -0.61 11.93 1.68
CA PRO A 75 -1.04 11.34 0.42
C PRO A 75 -0.62 12.25 -0.75
N ASN A 76 -0.16 11.65 -1.85
CA ASN A 76 0.28 12.23 -3.11
C ASN A 76 1.51 13.15 -3.04
N THR A 77 1.84 13.71 -1.86
CA THR A 77 2.94 14.66 -1.67
C THR A 77 3.94 14.25 -0.60
N GLY A 78 3.71 13.11 0.07
CA GLY A 78 4.60 12.57 1.08
C GLY A 78 5.90 12.02 0.51
N THR A 79 6.77 11.54 1.41
CA THR A 79 8.03 10.91 1.00
C THR A 79 7.72 9.54 0.40
N VAL A 80 8.07 9.32 -0.87
CA VAL A 80 7.98 8.00 -1.50
C VAL A 80 9.08 7.10 -0.91
N ILE A 81 8.68 6.04 -0.21
CA ILE A 81 9.59 5.10 0.44
C ILE A 81 9.69 3.76 -0.29
N PHE A 82 8.68 3.44 -1.11
CA PHE A 82 8.65 2.22 -1.91
C PHE A 82 7.89 2.47 -3.22
N THR A 83 8.36 1.85 -4.30
CA THR A 83 7.64 1.77 -5.57
C THR A 83 7.87 0.41 -6.23
N THR A 84 6.84 -0.13 -6.87
CA THR A 84 6.96 -1.30 -7.74
C THR A 84 6.04 -1.17 -8.96
N ARG A 85 6.37 -1.88 -10.04
CA ARG A 85 5.54 -1.97 -11.24
C ARG A 85 5.15 -3.42 -11.48
N GLN A 86 3.91 -3.61 -11.91
CA GLN A 86 3.43 -4.89 -12.37
C GLN A 86 2.65 -4.71 -13.67
N SER A 87 2.74 -5.70 -14.55
CA SER A 87 2.06 -5.70 -15.83
C SER A 87 1.01 -6.82 -15.88
N GLY A 88 0.06 -6.67 -16.78
CA GLY A 88 -0.96 -7.65 -17.12
C GLY A 88 -1.65 -7.29 -18.44
N GLU A 89 -2.38 -8.24 -18.99
CA GLU A 89 -2.92 -8.25 -20.33
C GLU A 89 -4.35 -8.80 -20.26
N ALA A 90 -5.33 -8.03 -20.74
CA ALA A 90 -6.74 -8.41 -20.65
C ALA A 90 -7.10 -9.74 -21.37
N GLY A 91 -6.28 -10.18 -22.32
CA GLY A 91 -6.52 -11.39 -23.11
C GLY A 91 -5.92 -12.69 -22.54
N SER A 92 -4.96 -12.60 -21.62
CA SER A 92 -4.15 -13.75 -21.18
C SER A 92 -4.02 -13.82 -19.65
N ASP A 93 -3.78 -12.70 -18.98
CA ASP A 93 -3.61 -12.60 -17.52
C ASP A 93 -4.33 -11.35 -16.95
N ALA A 94 -5.61 -11.25 -17.28
CA ALA A 94 -6.44 -10.09 -16.97
C ALA A 94 -6.58 -9.80 -15.47
N ASN A 95 -6.47 -10.81 -14.59
CA ASN A 95 -6.63 -10.66 -13.15
C ASN A 95 -5.32 -10.92 -12.43
N GLN A 96 -4.85 -9.93 -11.70
CA GLN A 96 -3.57 -9.92 -11.02
C GLN A 96 -3.78 -9.81 -9.52
N ASN A 97 -2.92 -10.50 -8.76
CA ASN A 97 -2.79 -10.29 -7.33
C ASN A 97 -1.33 -9.91 -7.04
N THR A 98 -1.11 -8.68 -6.60
CA THR A 98 0.22 -8.12 -6.36
C THR A 98 0.44 -7.95 -4.88
N THR A 99 1.43 -8.66 -4.34
CA THR A 99 1.84 -8.58 -2.93
C THR A 99 3.28 -8.09 -2.84
N PHE A 100 3.55 -7.18 -1.90
CA PHE A 100 4.90 -6.70 -1.63
C PHE A 100 5.06 -6.27 -0.18
N GLU A 101 6.32 -6.29 0.26
CA GLU A 101 6.74 -5.89 1.60
C GLU A 101 7.84 -4.82 1.53
N HIS A 102 7.89 -3.96 2.54
CA HIS A 102 8.92 -2.95 2.69
C HIS A 102 9.26 -2.74 4.16
N ILE A 103 10.56 -2.57 4.46
CA ILE A 103 11.01 -2.13 5.78
C ILE A 103 11.35 -0.65 5.71
N ASP A 104 10.55 0.13 6.41
CA ASP A 104 10.73 1.57 6.52
C ASP A 104 11.61 1.92 7.74
N LEU A 105 12.37 3.01 7.61
CA LEU A 105 13.21 3.58 8.69
C LEU A 105 12.76 5.03 8.95
N PRO A 106 11.71 5.25 9.77
CA PRO A 106 11.15 6.59 9.94
C PRO A 106 12.08 7.59 10.62
N LYS A 107 12.98 7.09 11.47
CA LYS A 107 13.91 7.91 12.28
C LYS A 107 13.21 8.97 13.13
N THR A 108 12.00 8.68 13.56
CA THR A 108 11.17 9.53 14.42
C THR A 108 10.51 8.69 15.52
N THR A 109 9.94 9.35 16.52
CA THR A 109 9.00 8.77 17.48
C THR A 109 7.61 9.35 17.27
N GLY A 110 6.59 8.66 17.79
CA GLY A 110 5.18 9.04 17.66
C GLY A 110 4.53 8.48 16.40
N ASP A 111 3.38 9.07 16.05
CA ASP A 111 2.54 8.66 14.95
C ASP A 111 3.22 8.83 13.58
N VAL A 112 3.25 7.76 12.79
CA VAL A 112 3.69 7.76 11.39
C VAL A 112 2.57 7.25 10.49
N LEU A 113 2.26 8.06 9.49
CA LEU A 113 1.18 7.79 8.53
C LEU A 113 1.74 7.17 7.26
N TYR A 114 1.02 6.20 6.70
CA TYR A 114 1.39 5.58 5.44
C TYR A 114 0.22 5.56 4.47
N TYR A 115 0.50 5.77 3.19
CA TYR A 115 -0.48 5.78 2.11
C TYR A 115 -0.01 4.85 1.01
N LEU A 116 -0.86 3.88 0.65
CA LEU A 116 -0.67 3.01 -0.50
C LEU A 116 -1.39 3.66 -1.68
N GLU A 117 -0.63 3.93 -2.73
CA GLU A 117 -1.10 4.61 -3.93
C GLU A 117 -0.86 3.77 -5.17
N ALA A 118 -1.71 3.96 -6.18
CA ALA A 118 -1.58 3.30 -7.46
C ALA A 118 -1.89 4.23 -8.62
N ARG A 119 -1.25 3.99 -9.76
CA ARG A 119 -1.56 4.60 -11.05
C ARG A 119 -1.34 3.64 -12.21
N VAL A 120 -1.99 3.93 -13.33
CA VAL A 120 -1.66 3.32 -14.62
C VAL A 120 -0.47 4.07 -15.23
N VAL A 121 0.53 3.32 -15.68
CA VAL A 121 1.63 3.84 -16.50
C VAL A 121 1.28 3.71 -17.98
N THR A 122 0.75 2.55 -18.38
CA THR A 122 0.27 2.25 -19.73
C THR A 122 -0.98 1.36 -19.68
N GLY A 123 -1.86 1.46 -20.67
CA GLY A 123 -3.08 0.66 -20.75
C GLY A 123 -4.22 1.19 -19.87
N SER A 124 -4.99 0.28 -19.26
CA SER A 124 -6.04 0.65 -18.30
C SER A 124 -6.25 -0.47 -17.29
N ALA A 125 -6.44 -0.10 -16.01
CA ALA A 125 -6.57 -1.06 -14.93
C ALA A 125 -7.67 -0.64 -13.94
N THR A 126 -8.20 -1.61 -13.21
CA THR A 126 -9.13 -1.38 -12.10
C THR A 126 -8.72 -2.24 -10.92
N VAL A 127 -8.51 -1.65 -9.75
CA VAL A 127 -8.41 -2.43 -8.51
C VAL A 127 -9.77 -3.04 -8.24
N ILE A 128 -9.84 -4.36 -8.10
CA ILE A 128 -11.08 -5.12 -7.91
C ILE A 128 -11.15 -5.82 -6.54
N GLY A 129 -10.07 -5.72 -5.76
CA GLY A 129 -9.95 -6.36 -4.46
C GLY A 129 -9.32 -7.76 -4.54
N PRO A 130 -8.72 -8.25 -3.44
CA PRO A 130 -8.61 -7.60 -2.13
C PRO A 130 -7.69 -6.38 -2.14
N VAL A 131 -7.86 -5.47 -1.18
CA VAL A 131 -6.87 -4.43 -0.86
C VAL A 131 -6.57 -4.54 0.61
N THR A 132 -5.40 -5.07 0.95
CA THR A 132 -4.89 -5.11 2.32
C THR A 132 -3.64 -4.25 2.41
N PHE A 133 -3.54 -3.48 3.49
CA PHE A 133 -2.34 -2.72 3.81
C PHE A 133 -2.17 -2.68 5.32
N SER A 134 -1.04 -3.19 5.81
CA SER A 134 -0.72 -3.32 7.23
C SER A 134 0.67 -2.81 7.54
N GLY A 135 0.84 -2.38 8.78
CA GLY A 135 2.10 -1.90 9.33
C GLY A 135 2.31 -2.40 10.75
N ALA A 136 3.53 -2.79 11.06
CA ALA A 136 3.94 -3.18 12.41
C ALA A 136 5.26 -2.51 12.77
N GLU A 137 5.33 -1.97 13.99
CA GLU A 137 6.60 -1.51 14.55
C GLU A 137 7.47 -2.72 14.90
N ILE A 138 8.74 -2.69 14.50
CA ILE A 138 9.74 -3.71 14.82
C ILE A 138 10.97 -3.09 15.47
N LEU A 139 11.52 -3.79 16.47
CA LEU A 139 12.71 -3.35 17.20
C LEU A 139 13.96 -3.35 16.30
N PRO A 140 14.97 -2.52 16.61
CA PRO A 140 16.27 -2.59 15.95
C PRO A 140 16.91 -3.97 16.13
N ASN A 141 17.82 -4.30 15.21
CA ASN A 141 18.65 -5.49 15.37
C ASN A 141 19.53 -5.29 16.62
N PRO A 142 19.75 -6.35 17.43
CA PRO A 142 20.61 -6.29 18.61
C PRO A 142 22.07 -5.97 18.26
#